data_AF-A0A7M3LV96-F1
#
_entry.id   AF-A0A7M3LV96-F1
#
_cell.length_a   1.000
_cell.length_b   1.000
_cell.length_c   1.000
_cell.angle_alpha   90.00
_cell.angle_beta   90.00
_cell.angle_gamma   90.00
#
_symmetry.space_group_name_H-M   'P 1'
#
loop_
_entity.id
_entity.type
_entity.pdbx_description
1 polymer ?
#
loop_
_entity_poly.entity_id
_entity_poly.type
_entity_poly.pdbx_seq_one_letter_code
_entity_poly.pdbx_strand_id
1 'polypeptide(L)'
;MNVAFDLNDDLTTVHTKVRRLTTDMSKVAYETLPLETRRSIESQLGLLRRREAELVARAEAERVAKVNKALGFPEYSMPQPFLGDTATSLSVWSQHELNTVYERVGGTVTTRIVERTCSTGSTWTATEITLTIEVSGIGPVMVSTDWDEESGGRNLPLMQAIPDAELIP
;
A
#
# COMPACT_ATOMS: atom_id res chain seq x y z
N MET A 1 7.82 -24.83 -20.58
CA MET A 1 6.80 -25.42 -19.68
C MET A 1 6.82 -24.60 -18.40
N ASN A 2 6.12 -23.46 -18.40
CA ASN A 2 6.10 -22.56 -17.24
C ASN A 2 5.01 -23.05 -16.29
N VAL A 3 5.43 -23.68 -15.20
CA VAL A 3 4.56 -23.87 -14.03
C VAL A 3 4.35 -22.47 -13.47
N ALA A 4 3.29 -21.79 -13.90
CA ALA A 4 2.84 -20.58 -13.22
C ALA A 4 2.35 -21.04 -11.83
N PHE A 5 3.26 -21.06 -10.87
CA PHE A 5 2.94 -21.20 -9.47
C PHE A 5 2.04 -20.02 -9.10
N ASP A 6 0.78 -20.30 -8.78
CA ASP A 6 -0.13 -19.29 -8.27
C ASP A 6 0.29 -18.97 -6.82
N LEU A 7 0.86 -17.78 -6.61
CA LEU A 7 1.28 -17.31 -5.29
C LEU A 7 0.14 -17.40 -4.27
N ASN A 8 -1.11 -17.26 -4.72
CA ASN A 8 -2.27 -17.26 -3.85
C ASN A 8 -2.53 -18.66 -3.26
N ASP A 9 -2.34 -19.72 -4.06
CA ASP A 9 -2.46 -21.11 -3.62
C ASP A 9 -1.34 -21.49 -2.64
N ASP A 10 -0.12 -21.03 -2.92
CA ASP A 10 1.04 -21.27 -2.07
C ASP A 10 0.92 -20.56 -0.70
N LEU A 11 0.49 -19.29 -0.71
CA LEU A 11 0.26 -18.53 0.52
C LEU A 11 -0.84 -19.16 1.37
N THR A 12 -1.96 -19.54 0.75
CA THR A 12 -3.08 -20.22 1.43
C THR A 12 -2.65 -21.55 2.05
N THR A 13 -1.82 -22.31 1.34
CA THR A 13 -1.28 -23.59 1.81
C THR A 13 -0.36 -23.40 3.01
N VAL A 14 0.57 -22.44 2.95
CA VAL A 14 1.50 -22.16 4.05
C VAL A 14 0.74 -21.64 5.27
N HIS A 15 -0.17 -20.68 5.09
CA HIS A 15 -0.99 -20.12 6.16
C HIS A 15 -1.81 -21.20 6.88
N THR A 16 -2.41 -22.12 6.13
CA THR A 16 -3.16 -23.27 6.68
C THR A 16 -2.27 -24.17 7.53
N LYS A 17 -1.03 -24.45 7.07
CA LYS A 17 -0.07 -25.27 7.80
C LYS A 17 0.39 -24.59 9.11
N VAL A 18 0.68 -23.29 9.06
CA VAL A 18 1.05 -22.50 10.25
C VAL A 18 -0.09 -22.51 11.27
N ARG A 19 -1.32 -22.27 10.83
CA ARG A 19 -2.51 -22.28 11.71
C ARG A 19 -2.73 -23.64 12.36
N ARG A 20 -2.62 -24.72 11.58
CA ARG A 20 -2.78 -26.09 12.10
C ARG A 20 -1.74 -26.43 13.16
N LEU A 21 -0.45 -26.20 12.88
CA LEU A 21 0.63 -26.46 13.84
C LEU A 21 0.49 -25.62 15.12
N THR A 22 0.12 -24.35 14.98
CA THR A 22 -0.13 -23.47 16.14
C THR A 22 -1.32 -23.97 16.98
N THR A 23 -2.38 -24.46 16.34
CA THR A 23 -3.56 -25.02 17.01
C THR A 23 -3.24 -26.35 17.69
N ASP A 24 -2.47 -27.22 17.05
CA ASP A 24 -2.07 -28.51 17.61
C ASP A 24 -1.15 -28.32 18.84
N MET A 25 -0.28 -27.30 18.81
CA MET A 25 0.51 -26.88 19.97
C MET A 25 -0.36 -26.37 21.14
N SER A 26 -1.51 -25.77 20.87
CA SER A 26 -2.43 -25.31 21.93
C SER A 26 -3.35 -26.40 22.49
N LYS A 27 -3.63 -27.47 21.71
CA LYS A 27 -4.57 -28.54 22.09
C LYS A 27 -3.90 -29.70 22.79
N VAL A 28 -2.68 -30.05 22.38
CA VAL A 28 -1.83 -30.98 23.12
C VAL A 28 -1.26 -30.22 24.30
N ALA A 29 -1.14 -30.83 25.48
CA ALA A 29 -0.32 -30.26 26.54
C ALA A 29 1.13 -30.25 26.00
N TYR A 30 1.52 -29.17 25.31
CA TYR A 30 2.80 -29.05 24.61
C TYR A 30 3.96 -29.42 25.54
N GLU A 31 3.82 -29.09 26.82
CA GLU A 31 4.73 -29.41 27.91
C GLU A 31 4.93 -30.91 28.17
N THR A 32 3.94 -31.76 27.83
CA THR A 32 4.01 -33.21 27.98
C THR A 32 4.67 -33.92 26.80
N LEU A 33 4.99 -33.21 25.71
CA LEU A 33 5.69 -33.79 24.57
C LEU A 33 7.20 -33.95 24.87
N PRO A 34 7.84 -35.00 24.31
CA PRO A 34 9.30 -35.14 24.36
C PRO A 34 9.99 -33.88 23.84
N LEU A 35 11.12 -33.51 24.45
CA LEU A 35 11.85 -32.29 24.11
C LEU A 35 12.27 -32.24 22.64
N GLU A 36 12.64 -33.38 22.06
CA GLU A 36 13.01 -33.50 20.65
C GLU A 36 11.82 -33.21 19.73
N THR A 37 10.64 -33.70 20.09
CA THR A 37 9.40 -33.43 19.35
C THR A 37 9.05 -31.94 19.40
N ARG A 38 9.17 -31.30 20.58
CA ARG A 38 8.98 -29.85 20.74
C ARG A 38 9.93 -29.03 19.87
N ARG A 39 11.24 -29.32 19.94
CA ARG A 39 12.26 -28.65 19.11
C ARG A 39 12.02 -28.83 17.61
N SER A 40 11.57 -30.02 17.20
CA SER A 40 11.23 -30.30 15.80
C SER A 40 10.05 -29.44 15.33
N ILE A 41 8.98 -29.37 16.14
CA ILE A 41 7.79 -28.55 15.85
C ILE A 41 8.15 -27.06 15.78
N GLU A 42 8.93 -26.54 16.74
CA GLU A 42 9.38 -25.14 16.76
C GLU A 42 10.22 -24.80 15.53
N SER A 43 11.13 -25.69 15.13
CA SER A 43 11.95 -25.54 13.93
C SER A 43 11.08 -25.50 12.66
N GLN A 44 10.13 -26.43 12.52
CA GLN A 44 9.20 -26.46 11.40
C GLN A 44 8.31 -25.21 11.35
N LEU A 45 7.81 -24.77 12.50
CA LEU A 45 7.01 -23.54 12.60
C LEU A 45 7.84 -22.30 12.23
N GLY A 46 9.09 -22.24 12.66
CA GLY A 46 10.03 -21.17 12.28
C GLY A 46 10.27 -21.11 10.77
N LEU A 47 10.48 -22.27 10.12
CA LEU A 47 10.63 -22.35 8.67
C LEU A 47 9.35 -21.94 7.92
N LEU A 48 8.19 -22.40 8.38
CA LEU A 48 6.91 -22.05 7.76
C LEU A 48 6.60 -20.57 7.89
N ARG A 49 6.86 -19.95 9.06
CA ARG A 49 6.67 -18.51 9.27
C ARG A 49 7.60 -17.67 8.38
N ARG A 50 8.85 -18.09 8.18
CA ARG A 50 9.78 -17.42 7.24
C ARG A 50 9.25 -17.49 5.82
N ARG A 51 8.83 -18.69 5.39
CA ARG A 51 8.24 -18.88 4.05
C ARG A 51 6.95 -18.07 3.87
N GLU A 52 6.11 -18.01 4.91
CA GLU A 52 4.91 -17.17 4.89
C GLU A 52 5.27 -15.70 4.69
N ALA A 53 6.23 -15.17 5.45
CA ALA A 53 6.71 -13.80 5.31
C ALA A 53 7.28 -13.51 3.92
N GLU A 54 8.06 -14.43 3.34
CA GLU A 54 8.58 -14.30 1.98
C GLU A 54 7.47 -14.25 0.92
N LEU A 55 6.46 -15.12 1.05
CA LEU A 55 5.32 -15.15 0.13
C LEU A 55 4.47 -13.88 0.24
N VAL A 56 4.23 -13.37 1.45
CA VAL A 56 3.54 -12.09 1.69
C VAL A 56 4.32 -10.94 1.07
N ALA A 57 5.62 -10.86 1.30
CA ALA A 57 6.46 -9.80 0.73
C ALA A 57 6.46 -9.84 -0.81
N ARG A 58 6.49 -11.03 -1.40
CA ARG A 58 6.42 -11.20 -2.85
C ARG A 58 5.06 -10.82 -3.43
N ALA A 59 3.97 -11.21 -2.77
CA ALA A 59 2.61 -10.83 -3.19
C ALA A 59 2.42 -9.31 -3.14
N GLU A 60 2.96 -8.65 -2.11
CA GLU A 60 2.94 -7.18 -2.02
C GLU A 60 3.77 -6.52 -3.12
N ALA A 61 4.98 -7.02 -3.39
CA ALA A 61 5.80 -6.52 -4.50
C ALA A 61 5.12 -6.68 -5.86
N GLU A 62 4.45 -7.82 -6.10
CA GLU A 62 3.67 -8.05 -7.33
C GLU A 62 2.47 -7.10 -7.42
N ARG A 63 1.82 -6.78 -6.28
CA ARG A 63 0.73 -5.80 -6.23
C ARG A 63 1.23 -4.39 -6.56
N VAL A 64 2.33 -3.95 -5.94
CA VAL A 64 2.99 -2.67 -6.23
C VAL A 64 3.35 -2.57 -7.70
N ALA A 65 3.97 -3.59 -8.27
CA ALA A 65 4.34 -3.61 -9.69
C ALA A 65 3.13 -3.47 -10.62
N LYS A 66 2.02 -4.16 -10.31
CA LYS A 66 0.77 -4.02 -11.07
C LYS A 66 0.17 -2.63 -10.97
N VAL A 67 0.17 -2.03 -9.78
CA VAL A 67 -0.30 -0.65 -9.57
C VAL A 67 0.58 0.34 -10.33
N ASN A 68 1.91 0.26 -10.19
CA ASN A 68 2.84 1.13 -10.91
C ASN A 68 2.63 1.06 -12.43
N LYS A 69 2.50 -0.16 -12.96
CA LYS A 69 2.22 -0.37 -14.38
C LYS A 69 0.88 0.24 -14.79
N ALA A 70 -0.16 0.07 -13.99
CA ALA A 70 -1.49 0.63 -14.26
C ALA A 70 -1.47 2.16 -14.25
N LEU A 71 -0.75 2.77 -13.31
CA LEU A 71 -0.63 4.23 -13.17
C LEU A 71 0.41 4.85 -14.12
N GLY A 72 1.25 4.04 -14.76
CA GLY A 72 2.37 4.49 -15.59
C GLY A 72 3.54 5.08 -14.78
N PHE A 73 3.70 4.66 -13.53
CA PHE A 73 4.90 4.96 -12.75
C PHE A 73 6.07 4.07 -13.16
N PRO A 74 7.32 4.50 -12.90
CA PRO A 74 8.49 3.65 -13.06
C PRO A 74 8.33 2.33 -12.28
N GLU A 75 8.83 1.23 -12.84
CA GLU A 75 8.70 -0.12 -12.26
C GLU A 75 9.27 -0.23 -10.84
N TYR A 76 10.25 0.61 -10.51
CA TYR A 76 10.90 0.67 -9.20
C TYR A 76 10.35 1.77 -8.27
N SER A 77 9.23 2.41 -8.63
CA SER A 77 8.55 3.31 -7.71
C SER A 77 8.03 2.50 -6.52
N MET A 78 8.56 2.74 -5.34
CA MET A 78 8.14 2.02 -4.13
C MET A 78 7.26 2.93 -3.28
N PRO A 79 6.17 2.41 -2.69
CA PRO A 79 5.45 3.10 -1.62
C PRO A 79 6.45 3.58 -0.56
N GLN A 80 6.26 4.80 -0.06
CA GLN A 80 7.07 5.37 1.01
C GLN A 80 6.34 5.22 2.36
N PRO A 81 6.64 4.18 3.18
CA PRO A 81 5.82 3.88 4.36
C PRO A 81 5.88 4.98 5.44
N PHE A 82 6.94 5.78 5.44
CA PHE A 82 7.07 6.94 6.33
C PHE A 82 6.11 8.09 5.98
N LEU A 83 5.53 8.09 4.77
CA LEU A 83 4.43 8.97 4.37
C LEU A 83 3.05 8.32 4.56
N GLY A 84 3.00 7.08 5.06
CA GLY A 84 1.77 6.29 5.17
C GLY A 84 1.37 5.58 3.88
N ASP A 85 2.26 5.54 2.88
CA ASP A 85 1.97 4.85 1.63
C ASP A 85 1.85 3.33 1.81
N THR A 86 1.00 2.75 0.98
CA THR A 86 0.78 1.30 0.85
C THR A 86 0.73 0.94 -0.64
N ALA A 87 0.58 -0.34 -0.99
CA ALA A 87 0.42 -0.72 -2.40
C ALA A 87 -0.76 -0.05 -3.12
N THR A 88 -1.77 0.45 -2.41
CA THR A 88 -2.98 1.09 -3.01
C THR A 88 -3.26 2.50 -2.50
N SER A 89 -2.34 3.08 -1.73
CA SER A 89 -2.41 4.47 -1.29
C SER A 89 -1.02 5.06 -1.46
N LEU A 90 -0.87 5.97 -2.41
CA LEU A 90 0.43 6.49 -2.83
C LEU A 90 0.44 8.01 -2.70
N SER A 91 1.54 8.55 -2.22
CA SER A 91 1.78 9.99 -2.20
C SER A 91 2.63 10.39 -3.41
N VAL A 92 2.31 11.52 -4.02
CA VAL A 92 3.14 12.16 -5.06
C VAL A 92 3.58 13.54 -4.59
N TRP A 93 4.72 14.00 -5.09
CA TRP A 93 5.40 15.19 -4.58
C TRP A 93 4.70 16.49 -4.94
N SER A 94 3.91 16.47 -6.02
CA SER A 94 3.26 17.68 -6.51
C SER A 94 1.94 17.39 -7.20
N GLN A 95 1.13 18.43 -7.30
CA GLN A 95 -0.05 18.41 -8.15
C GLN A 95 0.30 18.15 -9.63
N HIS A 96 1.48 18.57 -10.12
CA HIS A 96 1.85 18.30 -11.51
C HIS A 96 1.99 16.79 -11.79
N GLU A 97 2.59 16.06 -10.86
CA GLU A 97 2.66 14.59 -10.93
C GLU A 97 1.26 13.98 -10.85
N LEU A 98 0.40 14.49 -9.95
CA LEU A 98 -0.98 14.03 -9.83
C LEU A 98 -1.80 14.27 -11.11
N ASN A 99 -1.63 15.42 -11.76
CA ASN A 99 -2.25 15.75 -13.06
C ASN A 99 -1.77 14.79 -14.13
N THR A 100 -0.48 14.50 -14.17
CA THR A 100 0.11 13.58 -15.15
C THR A 100 -0.50 12.18 -15.02
N VAL A 101 -0.78 11.73 -13.79
CA VAL A 101 -1.52 10.48 -13.55
C VAL A 101 -2.96 10.61 -14.03
N TYR A 102 -3.68 11.66 -13.62
CA TYR A 102 -5.07 11.90 -14.02
C TYR A 102 -5.26 11.95 -15.54
N GLU A 103 -4.41 12.67 -16.27
CA GLU A 103 -4.46 12.78 -17.73
C GLU A 103 -4.25 11.42 -18.42
N ARG A 104 -3.44 10.55 -17.80
CA ARG A 104 -3.10 9.24 -18.35
C ARG A 104 -4.19 8.20 -18.12
N VAL A 105 -4.74 8.14 -16.91
CA VAL A 105 -5.63 7.03 -16.49
C VAL A 105 -7.03 7.47 -16.08
N GLY A 106 -7.29 8.77 -16.03
CA GLY A 106 -8.54 9.34 -15.51
C GLY A 106 -8.69 9.08 -14.01
N GLY A 107 -9.95 9.01 -13.56
CA GLY A 107 -10.31 8.72 -12.17
C GLY A 107 -11.23 9.78 -11.57
N THR A 108 -11.50 9.64 -10.28
CA THR A 108 -12.30 10.60 -9.50
C THR A 108 -11.37 11.41 -8.62
N VAL A 109 -11.38 12.73 -8.79
CA VAL A 109 -10.65 13.64 -7.91
C VAL A 109 -11.56 14.00 -6.73
N THR A 110 -10.99 14.16 -5.54
CA THR A 110 -11.64 14.76 -4.37
C THR A 110 -10.63 15.65 -3.64
N THR A 111 -11.13 16.62 -2.88
CA THR A 111 -10.30 17.45 -2.01
C THR A 111 -10.83 17.46 -0.59
N ARG A 112 -9.95 17.60 0.40
CA ARG A 112 -10.31 17.83 1.79
C ARG A 112 -9.25 18.65 2.52
N ILE A 113 -9.66 19.34 3.57
CA ILE A 113 -8.75 20.01 4.48
C ILE A 113 -8.20 18.98 5.48
N VAL A 114 -6.89 18.98 5.67
CA VAL A 114 -6.17 18.09 6.59
C VAL A 114 -5.18 18.89 7.44
N GLU A 115 -4.93 18.41 8.66
CA GLU A 115 -3.81 18.90 9.47
C GLU A 115 -2.60 17.99 9.25
N ARG A 116 -1.45 18.60 8.94
CA ARG A 116 -0.17 17.93 8.75
C ARG A 116 0.78 18.32 9.86
N THR A 117 1.66 17.39 10.22
CA THR A 117 2.72 17.64 11.20
C THR A 117 4.06 17.43 10.51
N CYS A 118 4.92 18.45 10.54
CA CYS A 118 6.28 18.30 10.04
C CYS A 118 7.16 17.56 11.06
N SER A 119 8.36 17.15 10.65
CA SER A 119 9.30 16.43 11.51
C SER A 119 9.73 17.21 12.77
N THR A 120 9.59 18.54 12.78
CA THR A 120 9.86 19.39 13.95
C THR A 120 8.69 19.48 14.93
N GLY A 121 7.57 18.79 14.66
CA GLY A 121 6.37 18.78 15.50
C GLY A 121 5.43 19.96 15.30
N SER A 122 5.75 20.89 14.39
CA SER A 122 4.84 21.98 14.04
C SER A 122 3.73 21.46 13.15
N THR A 123 2.50 21.93 13.39
CA THR A 123 1.35 21.58 12.56
C THR A 123 1.03 22.70 11.57
N TRP A 124 0.47 22.32 10.42
CA TRP A 124 -0.05 23.25 9.43
C TRP A 124 -1.28 22.65 8.75
N THR A 125 -2.15 23.51 8.22
CA THR A 125 -3.36 23.09 7.51
C THR A 125 -3.06 23.00 6.02
N ALA A 126 -3.34 21.85 5.41
CA ALA A 126 -3.17 21.58 3.99
C ALA A 126 -4.51 21.30 3.32
N THR A 127 -4.59 21.56 2.02
CA THR A 127 -5.67 21.01 1.18
C THR A 127 -5.14 19.76 0.50
N GLU A 128 -5.54 18.58 0.97
CA GLU A 128 -5.16 17.31 0.32
C GLU A 128 -6.02 17.12 -0.92
N ILE A 129 -5.37 16.82 -2.04
CA ILE A 129 -6.00 16.38 -3.28
C ILE A 129 -5.80 14.87 -3.38
N THR A 130 -6.88 14.14 -3.62
CA THR A 130 -6.83 12.69 -3.83
C THR A 130 -7.44 12.35 -5.17
N LEU A 131 -6.72 11.56 -5.96
CA LEU A 131 -7.17 10.92 -7.17
C LEU A 131 -7.45 9.44 -6.88
N THR A 132 -8.69 9.00 -7.08
CA THR A 132 -9.11 7.61 -6.92
C THR A 132 -9.28 6.95 -8.29
N ILE A 133 -8.60 5.83 -8.49
CA ILE A 133 -8.50 5.13 -9.78
C ILE A 133 -8.86 3.65 -9.55
N GLU A 134 -9.76 3.11 -10.36
CA GLU A 134 -10.08 1.68 -10.33
C GLU A 134 -9.04 0.89 -11.13
N VAL A 135 -8.25 0.07 -10.43
CA VAL A 135 -7.23 -0.79 -11.05
C VAL A 135 -7.76 -2.22 -11.17
N SER A 136 -7.83 -2.73 -12.40
CA SER A 136 -8.36 -4.07 -12.68
C SER A 136 -7.61 -5.16 -11.88
N GLY A 137 -8.38 -5.99 -11.17
CA GLY A 137 -7.85 -7.08 -10.34
C GLY A 137 -7.21 -6.63 -9.01
N ILE A 138 -7.28 -5.34 -8.67
CA ILE A 138 -6.76 -4.78 -7.41
C ILE A 138 -7.85 -4.01 -6.66
N GLY A 139 -8.70 -3.28 -7.39
CA GLY A 139 -9.71 -2.38 -6.83
C GLY A 139 -9.23 -0.93 -6.78
N PRO A 140 -9.80 -0.10 -5.90
CA PRO A 140 -9.50 1.33 -5.84
C PRO A 140 -8.06 1.57 -5.37
N VAL A 141 -7.37 2.45 -6.09
CA VAL A 141 -6.06 2.97 -5.74
C VAL A 141 -6.19 4.47 -5.55
N MET A 142 -5.66 4.96 -4.43
CA MET A 142 -5.62 6.37 -4.07
C MET A 142 -4.24 6.92 -4.34
N VAL A 143 -4.17 8.04 -5.06
CA VAL A 143 -2.94 8.82 -5.25
C VAL A 143 -3.20 10.21 -4.70
N SER A 144 -2.41 10.67 -3.74
CA SER A 144 -2.64 11.94 -3.06
C SER A 144 -1.44 12.86 -3.08
N THR A 145 -1.71 14.15 -2.99
CA THR A 145 -0.71 15.19 -2.78
C THR A 145 -1.34 16.33 -2.00
N ASP A 146 -0.54 17.06 -1.25
CA ASP A 146 -1.00 18.29 -0.63
C ASP A 146 -0.89 19.41 -1.66
N TRP A 147 -1.94 20.21 -1.75
CA TRP A 147 -1.94 21.39 -2.58
C TRP A 147 -1.04 22.47 -1.98
N ASP A 148 -0.29 23.13 -2.85
CA ASP A 148 0.58 24.24 -2.53
C ASP A 148 0.36 25.37 -3.57
N GLU A 149 -0.06 26.54 -3.08
CA GLU A 149 -0.32 27.74 -3.90
C GLU A 149 0.94 28.21 -4.63
N GLU A 150 2.10 28.12 -3.98
CA GLU A 150 3.37 28.63 -4.52
C GLU A 150 3.80 27.87 -5.78
N SER A 151 3.37 26.61 -5.88
CA SER A 151 3.67 25.70 -6.98
C SER A 151 2.79 25.92 -8.24
N GLY A 152 1.84 26.87 -8.21
CA GLY A 152 1.08 27.31 -9.40
C GLY A 152 0.11 26.29 -9.99
N GLY A 153 -0.33 25.30 -9.20
CA GLY A 153 -1.14 24.17 -9.69
C GLY A 153 -2.65 24.48 -9.76
N ARG A 154 -3.20 24.66 -10.97
CA ARG A 154 -4.66 24.75 -11.23
C ARG A 154 -5.18 23.75 -12.27
N ASN A 155 -4.55 22.59 -12.38
CA ASN A 155 -4.77 21.69 -13.52
C ASN A 155 -5.52 20.38 -13.19
N LEU A 156 -6.35 20.34 -12.14
CA LEU A 156 -7.35 19.27 -11.95
C LEU A 156 -8.77 19.82 -12.10
N PRO A 157 -9.73 19.03 -12.62
CA PRO A 157 -11.11 19.47 -12.84
C PRO A 157 -11.79 20.07 -11.59
N LEU A 158 -11.43 19.60 -10.40
CA LEU A 158 -11.98 20.14 -9.15
C LEU A 158 -11.31 21.43 -8.68
N MET A 159 -10.04 21.68 -9.01
CA MET A 159 -9.36 22.92 -8.61
C MET A 159 -9.74 24.11 -9.49
N GLN A 160 -10.21 23.86 -10.71
CA GLN A 160 -10.79 24.91 -11.57
C GLN A 160 -12.17 25.39 -11.06
N ALA A 161 -12.83 24.60 -10.22
CA ALA A 161 -14.15 24.90 -9.67
C ALA A 161 -14.11 25.58 -8.29
N ILE A 162 -12.93 25.65 -7.65
CA ILE A 162 -12.74 26.49 -6.46
C ILE A 162 -12.64 27.92 -7.01
N PRO A 163 -13.67 28.78 -6.85
CA PRO A 163 -13.54 30.19 -7.23
C PRO A 163 -12.34 30.73 -6.46
N ASP A 164 -11.52 31.55 -7.14
CA ASP A 164 -10.37 32.25 -6.56
C ASP A 164 -10.66 32.57 -5.09
N ALA A 165 -10.05 31.81 -4.18
CA ALA A 165 -10.08 32.16 -2.77
C ALA A 165 -9.53 33.58 -2.75
N GLU A 166 -10.40 34.48 -2.30
CA GLU A 166 -10.32 35.92 -2.51
C GLU A 166 -8.87 36.40 -2.34
N LEU A 167 -8.37 37.11 -3.35
CA LEU A 167 -7.26 38.05 -3.17
C LEU A 167 -7.63 38.91 -1.96
N ILE A 168 -7.09 38.56 -0.78
CA ILE A 168 -7.12 39.44 0.38
C ILE A 168 -6.29 40.66 -0.03
N PRO A 169 -6.89 41.86 -0.12
CA PRO A 169 -6.18 43.07 -0.55
C PRO A 169 -5.04 43.46 0.40
#